data_AF-A0A225CHI0-F1
#
_entry.id   AF-A0A225CHI0-F1
#
_cell.length_a   1.000
_cell.length_b   1.000
_cell.length_c   1.000
_cell.angle_alpha   90.00
_cell.angle_beta   90.00
_cell.angle_gamma   90.00
#
_symmetry.space_group_name_H-M   'P 1'
#
loop_
_entity.id
_entity.type
_entity.pdbx_description
1 polymer ?
#
loop_
_entity_poly.entity_id
_entity_poly.type
_entity_poly.pdbx_seq_one_letter_code
_entity_poly.pdbx_strand_id
1 'polypeptide(L)'
;MTPRIRALILTGIITGLTAAIVAAARPWTRLPEPDDWVVLRFAAGADGSAYEAFASLAATEAAGDDALQLLEAGAIDGNAFGDDSYDVHYAGSDSRLMWEVLEPIFQDAPVAWTSVELRRGFDDAAPVVVRARR
;
A
#
# COMPACT_ATOMS: atom_id res chain seq x y z
N MET A 1 -25.40 2.64 60.33
CA MET A 1 -24.01 2.39 59.92
C MET A 1 -23.99 1.71 58.55
N THR A 2 -23.85 2.50 57.49
CA THR A 2 -23.26 2.08 56.20
C THR A 2 -21.72 2.04 56.35
N PRO A 3 -20.87 1.59 55.38
CA PRO A 3 -21.14 0.96 54.08
C PRO A 3 -20.08 -0.11 53.62
N ARG A 4 -20.15 -0.51 52.34
CA ARG A 4 -19.04 -0.78 51.38
C ARG A 4 -18.58 -2.23 51.18
N ILE A 5 -19.10 -2.90 50.14
CA ILE A 5 -18.26 -3.55 49.11
C ILE A 5 -18.88 -3.32 47.72
N ARG A 6 -18.35 -2.30 47.02
CA ARG A 6 -17.88 -2.28 45.61
C ARG A 6 -18.80 -3.01 44.59
N ALA A 7 -19.68 -2.38 43.81
CA ALA A 7 -19.46 -1.31 42.82
C ALA A 7 -18.18 -1.48 41.99
N LEU A 8 -18.09 -2.51 41.12
CA LEU A 8 -17.09 -2.55 40.04
C LEU A 8 -17.28 -3.66 38.98
N ILE A 9 -18.48 -3.92 38.48
CA ILE A 9 -18.63 -4.72 37.24
C ILE A 9 -19.86 -4.22 36.48
N LEU A 10 -19.74 -3.11 35.75
CA LEU A 10 -20.78 -2.73 34.78
C LEU A 10 -20.31 -1.80 33.65
N THR A 11 -19.08 -1.29 33.70
CA THR A 11 -18.55 -0.41 32.65
C THR A 11 -17.80 -1.14 31.52
N GLY A 12 -17.52 -2.44 31.65
CA GLY A 12 -16.76 -3.20 30.64
C GLY A 12 -17.59 -3.83 29.51
N ILE A 13 -18.91 -3.92 29.67
CA ILE A 13 -19.79 -4.63 28.71
C ILE A 13 -20.29 -3.69 27.60
N ILE A 14 -20.33 -2.38 27.84
CA ILE A 14 -20.92 -1.42 26.90
C ILE A 14 -19.98 -1.10 25.71
N THR A 15 -18.66 -1.19 25.89
CA THR A 15 -17.69 -0.89 24.82
C THR A 15 -17.53 -2.05 23.82
N GLY A 16 -17.77 -3.30 24.24
CA GLY A 16 -17.71 -4.46 23.34
C GLY A 16 -18.94 -4.57 22.43
N LEU A 17 -20.11 -4.18 22.93
CA LEU A 17 -21.37 -4.30 22.17
C LEU A 17 -21.50 -3.26 21.05
N THR A 18 -20.87 -2.10 21.19
CA THR A 18 -20.89 -1.05 20.16
C THR A 18 -20.07 -1.43 18.93
N ALA A 19 -18.90 -2.07 19.10
CA ALA A 19 -18.10 -2.55 17.97
C ALA A 19 -18.82 -3.64 17.15
N ALA A 20 -19.52 -4.56 17.82
CA ALA A 20 -20.26 -5.64 17.16
C ALA A 20 -21.48 -5.13 16.37
N ILE A 21 -22.17 -4.10 16.88
CA ILE A 21 -23.33 -3.51 16.19
C ILE A 21 -22.90 -2.69 14.97
N VAL A 22 -21.74 -2.00 15.03
CA VAL A 22 -21.18 -1.30 13.86
C VAL A 22 -20.73 -2.28 12.78
N ALA A 23 -20.19 -3.46 13.15
CA ALA A 23 -19.80 -4.49 12.20
C ALA A 23 -21.01 -5.15 11.49
N ALA A 24 -22.11 -5.39 12.21
CA ALA A 24 -23.30 -6.03 11.64
C ALA A 24 -24.19 -5.09 10.79
N ALA A 25 -24.04 -3.77 10.94
CA ALA A 25 -24.81 -2.76 10.21
C ALA A 25 -24.11 -2.25 8.94
N ARG A 26 -22.85 -2.60 8.69
CA ARG A 26 -22.25 -2.38 7.37
C ARG A 26 -22.88 -3.40 6.42
N PRO A 27 -23.64 -2.98 5.39
CA PRO A 27 -24.04 -3.91 4.36
C PRO A 27 -22.79 -4.63 3.85
N TRP A 28 -22.95 -5.87 3.41
CA TRP A 28 -21.95 -6.62 2.66
C TRP A 28 -21.73 -5.97 1.28
N THR A 29 -21.48 -4.67 1.23
CA THR A 29 -20.70 -4.07 0.17
C THR A 29 -19.33 -4.68 0.34
N ARG A 30 -18.89 -5.51 -0.61
CA ARG A 30 -17.46 -5.61 -0.88
C ARG A 30 -16.92 -4.18 -0.76
N LEU A 31 -15.91 -3.97 0.08
CA LEU A 31 -15.05 -2.81 -0.16
C LEU A 31 -14.74 -2.86 -1.66
N PRO A 32 -14.96 -1.79 -2.43
CA PRO A 32 -14.60 -1.82 -3.85
C PRO A 32 -13.20 -2.39 -3.91
N GLU A 33 -13.01 -3.45 -4.71
CA GLU A 33 -11.66 -3.95 -4.94
C GLU A 33 -10.80 -2.75 -5.32
N PRO A 34 -9.54 -2.67 -4.85
CA PRO A 34 -8.65 -1.61 -5.26
C PRO A 34 -8.60 -1.59 -6.79
N ASP A 35 -9.30 -0.61 -7.37
CA ASP A 35 -9.47 -0.47 -8.80
C ASP A 35 -8.26 0.24 -9.41
N ASP A 36 -7.32 0.74 -8.59
CA ASP A 36 -6.18 1.52 -9.06
C ASP A 36 -4.86 0.90 -8.60
N TRP A 37 -3.87 0.96 -9.48
CA TRP A 37 -2.57 0.33 -9.27
C TRP A 37 -1.43 1.28 -9.58
N VAL A 38 -0.35 1.15 -8.82
CA VAL A 38 0.94 1.79 -9.10
C VAL A 38 1.97 0.68 -9.30
N VAL A 39 2.51 0.56 -10.51
CA VAL A 39 3.54 -0.42 -10.85
C VAL A 39 4.86 0.31 -11.08
N LEU A 40 5.79 0.15 -10.14
CA LEU A 40 7.13 0.71 -10.25
C LEU A 40 8.06 -0.31 -10.91
N ARG A 41 8.76 0.13 -11.95
CA ARG A 41 9.70 -0.71 -12.70
C ARG A 41 11.13 -0.24 -12.51
N PHE A 42 12.00 -1.18 -12.14
CA PHE A 42 13.44 -1.04 -12.05
C PHE A 42 14.06 -1.89 -13.16
N ALA A 43 14.40 -1.26 -14.28
CA ALA A 43 15.07 -1.96 -15.37
C ALA A 43 16.50 -2.31 -14.96
N ALA A 44 16.95 -3.52 -15.31
CA ALA A 44 18.37 -3.87 -15.24
C ALA A 44 19.18 -2.89 -16.10
N GLY A 45 20.17 -2.23 -15.49
CA GLY A 45 21.08 -1.32 -16.18
C GLY A 45 22.19 -2.08 -16.90
N ALA A 46 23.08 -1.36 -17.61
CA ALA A 46 24.24 -1.98 -18.26
C ALA A 46 25.20 -2.67 -17.26
N ASP A 47 25.21 -2.18 -16.02
CA ASP A 47 26.14 -2.62 -14.96
C ASP A 47 25.43 -3.30 -13.78
N GLY A 48 24.11 -3.49 -13.83
CA GLY A 48 23.35 -4.01 -12.69
C GLY A 48 22.16 -4.89 -13.07
N SER A 49 21.75 -5.76 -12.16
CA SER A 49 20.72 -6.78 -12.40
C SER A 49 19.39 -6.47 -11.70
N ALA A 50 18.28 -7.02 -12.22
CA ALA A 50 16.99 -6.98 -11.53
C ALA A 50 17.06 -7.60 -10.12
N TYR A 51 17.95 -8.56 -9.89
CA TYR A 51 18.18 -9.15 -8.57
C TYR A 51 18.81 -8.17 -7.59
N GLU A 52 19.74 -7.31 -8.04
CA GLU A 52 20.33 -6.27 -7.19
C GLU A 52 19.29 -5.22 -6.78
N ALA A 53 18.34 -4.90 -7.68
CA ALA A 53 17.19 -4.07 -7.33
C ALA A 53 16.36 -4.72 -6.21
N PHE A 54 15.93 -5.97 -6.38
CA PHE A 54 15.23 -6.73 -5.35
C PHE A 54 15.98 -6.77 -4.01
N ALA A 55 17.29 -7.08 -4.04
CA ALA A 55 18.10 -7.18 -2.83
C ALA A 55 18.26 -5.83 -2.10
N SER A 56 18.17 -4.72 -2.81
CA SER A 56 18.41 -3.38 -2.27
C SER A 56 17.13 -2.66 -1.87
N LEU A 57 15.96 -3.03 -2.42
CA LEU A 57 14.72 -2.26 -2.29
C LEU A 57 13.81 -2.68 -1.13
N ALA A 58 14.08 -3.79 -0.46
CA ALA A 58 13.19 -4.31 0.61
C ALA A 58 12.81 -3.27 1.68
N ALA A 59 13.75 -2.41 2.10
CA ALA A 59 13.47 -1.35 3.06
C ALA A 59 12.62 -0.20 2.47
N THR A 60 12.87 0.15 1.21
CA THR A 60 12.10 1.16 0.47
C THR A 60 10.68 0.68 0.20
N GLU A 61 10.51 -0.59 -0.17
CA GLU A 61 9.21 -1.23 -0.39
C GLU A 61 8.35 -1.19 0.87
N ALA A 62 8.93 -1.59 2.01
CA ALA A 62 8.27 -1.55 3.32
C ALA A 62 7.92 -0.12 3.74
N ALA A 63 8.81 0.85 3.52
CA ALA A 63 8.52 2.26 3.81
C ALA A 63 7.36 2.81 2.95
N GLY A 64 7.28 2.40 1.67
CA GLY A 64 6.16 2.74 0.80
C GLY A 64 4.85 2.12 1.26
N ASP A 65 4.88 0.85 1.67
CA ASP A 65 3.71 0.14 2.21
C ASP A 65 3.20 0.78 3.51
N ASP A 66 4.09 1.03 4.47
CA ASP A 66 3.78 1.70 5.74
C ASP A 66 3.15 3.08 5.51
N ALA A 67 3.70 3.87 4.56
CA ALA A 67 3.20 5.20 4.25
C ALA A 67 1.79 5.18 3.66
N LEU A 68 1.51 4.24 2.73
CA LEU A 68 0.18 4.10 2.14
C LEU A 68 -0.86 3.59 3.15
N GLN A 69 -0.49 2.62 3.99
CA GLN A 69 -1.39 2.08 5.01
C GLN A 69 -1.73 3.13 6.08
N LEU A 70 -0.75 3.95 6.49
CA LEU A 70 -0.97 5.05 7.45
C LEU A 70 -2.00 6.07 6.94
N LEU A 71 -2.05 6.28 5.63
CA LEU A 71 -2.96 7.22 4.97
C LEU A 71 -4.25 6.56 4.47
N GLU A 72 -4.43 5.25 4.70
CA GLU A 72 -5.53 4.43 4.15
C GLU A 72 -5.65 4.56 2.61
N ALA A 73 -4.52 4.82 1.92
CA ALA A 73 -4.48 5.10 0.48
C ALA A 73 -4.30 3.83 -0.37
N GLY A 74 -3.69 2.79 0.20
CA GLY A 74 -3.39 1.53 -0.46
C GLY A 74 -2.45 0.66 0.37
N ALA A 75 -1.94 -0.39 -0.24
CA ALA A 75 -0.92 -1.27 0.32
C ALA A 75 -0.07 -1.89 -0.80
N ILE A 76 1.08 -2.46 -0.43
CA ILE A 76 1.83 -3.32 -1.34
C ILE A 76 1.03 -4.59 -1.63
N ASP A 77 0.93 -4.95 -2.92
CA ASP A 77 0.31 -6.20 -3.36
C ASP A 77 1.37 -7.29 -3.55
N GLY A 78 2.53 -6.90 -4.10
CA GLY A 78 3.67 -7.79 -4.25
C GLY A 78 4.73 -7.26 -5.19
N ASN A 79 5.65 -8.15 -5.56
CA ASN A 79 6.71 -7.85 -6.51
C ASN A 79 6.90 -9.00 -7.50
N ALA A 80 7.49 -8.70 -8.65
CA ALA A 80 7.72 -9.66 -9.70
C ALA A 80 9.04 -9.40 -10.42
N PHE A 81 9.66 -10.47 -10.91
CA PHE A 81 10.74 -10.38 -11.87
C PHE A 81 10.15 -10.44 -13.28
N GLY A 82 10.39 -9.40 -14.08
CA GLY A 82 10.22 -9.43 -15.52
C GLY A 82 11.48 -9.96 -16.21
N ASP A 83 11.46 -10.00 -17.55
CA ASP A 83 12.59 -10.52 -18.34
C ASP A 83 13.93 -9.81 -18.04
N ASP A 84 13.89 -8.49 -17.81
CA ASP A 84 15.04 -7.65 -17.44
C ASP A 84 14.64 -6.53 -16.45
N SER A 85 13.67 -6.82 -15.59
CA SER A 85 13.24 -5.84 -14.58
C SER A 85 12.81 -6.47 -13.29
N TYR A 86 12.86 -5.65 -12.26
CA TYR A 86 12.18 -5.90 -11.01
C TYR A 86 11.04 -4.90 -10.88
N ASP A 87 9.83 -5.41 -10.67
CA ASP A 87 8.61 -4.62 -10.66
C ASP A 87 7.92 -4.74 -9.29
N VAL A 88 7.58 -3.61 -8.68
CA VAL A 88 6.87 -3.53 -7.39
C VAL A 88 5.45 -3.03 -7.64
N HIS A 89 4.47 -3.72 -7.07
CA HIS A 89 3.06 -3.48 -7.29
C HIS A 89 2.40 -3.00 -6.01
N TYR A 90 1.78 -1.84 -6.08
CA TYR A 90 0.91 -1.30 -5.04
C TYR A 90 -0.51 -1.22 -5.56
N ALA A 91 -1.48 -1.54 -4.71
CA ALA A 91 -2.91 -1.48 -5.02
C ALA A 91 -3.63 -0.55 -4.05
N GLY A 92 -4.59 0.22 -4.56
CA GLY A 92 -5.37 1.16 -3.76
C GLY A 92 -6.56 1.73 -4.50
N SER A 93 -7.08 2.85 -3.99
CA SER A 93 -8.29 3.48 -4.53
C SER A 93 -8.04 4.63 -5.50
N ASP A 94 -6.83 5.18 -5.51
CA ASP A 94 -6.42 6.26 -6.41
C ASP A 94 -4.91 6.19 -6.68
N SER A 95 -4.56 5.80 -7.90
CA SER A 95 -3.17 5.60 -8.34
C SER A 95 -2.36 6.90 -8.33
N ARG A 96 -3.00 8.06 -8.50
CA ARG A 96 -2.30 9.36 -8.44
C ARG A 96 -1.97 9.73 -7.01
N LEU A 97 -2.94 9.60 -6.09
CA LEU A 97 -2.72 9.81 -4.66
C LEU A 97 -1.60 8.90 -4.16
N MET A 98 -1.66 7.61 -4.53
CA MET A 98 -0.63 6.65 -4.16
C MET A 98 0.74 7.08 -4.69
N TRP A 99 0.83 7.51 -5.96
CA TRP A 99 2.09 7.98 -6.52
C TRP A 99 2.64 9.23 -5.83
N GLU A 100 1.79 10.19 -5.46
CA GLU A 100 2.23 11.38 -4.70
C GLU A 100 2.87 11.01 -3.35
N VAL A 101 2.42 9.91 -2.72
CA VAL A 101 3.01 9.37 -1.48
C VAL A 101 4.30 8.60 -1.75
N LEU A 102 4.30 7.75 -2.78
CA LEU A 102 5.41 6.84 -3.10
C LEU A 102 6.59 7.56 -3.76
N GLU A 103 6.33 8.56 -4.61
CA GLU A 103 7.35 9.28 -5.37
C GLU A 103 8.52 9.74 -4.51
N PRO A 104 8.34 10.54 -3.43
CA PRO A 104 9.46 11.02 -2.63
C PRO A 104 10.27 9.88 -1.97
N ILE A 105 9.62 8.77 -1.60
CA ILE A 105 10.30 7.60 -1.00
C ILE A 105 11.19 6.92 -2.05
N PHE A 106 10.68 6.77 -3.27
CA PHE A 106 11.41 6.12 -4.35
C PHE A 106 12.41 7.04 -5.07
N GLN A 107 12.31 8.36 -4.92
CA GLN A 107 13.37 9.29 -5.34
C GLN A 107 14.67 9.07 -4.55
N ASP A 108 14.55 8.75 -3.26
CA ASP A 108 15.69 8.53 -2.36
C ASP A 108 16.11 7.04 -2.28
N ALA A 109 15.54 6.19 -3.13
CA ALA A 109 15.83 4.76 -3.14
C ALA A 109 17.29 4.46 -3.54
N PRO A 110 17.88 3.36 -3.04
CA PRO A 110 19.24 2.97 -3.40
C PRO A 110 19.39 2.58 -4.87
N VAL A 111 18.29 2.26 -5.54
CA VAL A 111 18.22 1.93 -6.96
C VAL A 111 17.19 2.86 -7.61
N ALA A 112 17.60 3.57 -8.65
CA ALA A 112 16.71 4.50 -9.35
C ALA A 112 15.62 3.74 -10.11
N TRP A 113 14.37 4.14 -9.93
CA TRP A 113 13.25 3.64 -10.72
C TRP A 113 13.37 4.15 -12.17
N THR A 114 12.87 3.35 -13.12
CA THR A 114 12.95 3.66 -14.56
C THR A 114 11.63 4.21 -15.09
N SER A 115 10.53 3.60 -14.69
CA SER A 115 9.18 4.03 -15.04
C SER A 115 8.19 3.62 -13.96
N VAL A 116 7.11 4.37 -13.87
CA VAL A 116 5.95 4.05 -13.03
C VAL A 116 4.71 4.06 -13.90
N GLU A 117 3.88 3.05 -13.76
CA GLU A 117 2.59 2.96 -14.43
C GLU A 117 1.47 3.18 -13.42
N LEU A 118 0.64 4.18 -13.67
CA LEU A 118 -0.58 4.43 -12.92
C LEU A 118 -1.73 3.81 -13.72
N ARG A 119 -2.29 2.72 -13.20
CA ARG A 119 -3.28 1.89 -13.91
C ARG A 119 -4.64 1.98 -13.25
N ARG A 120 -5.70 1.92 -14.07
CA ARG A 120 -7.08 1.66 -13.65
C ARG A 120 -7.43 0.20 -13.95
N GLY A 121 -7.34 -0.62 -12.93
CA GLY A 121 -7.36 -2.06 -12.98
C GLY A 121 -5.96 -2.61 -13.27
N PHE A 122 -5.74 -3.85 -12.86
CA PHE A 122 -4.44 -4.50 -13.06
C PHE A 122 -4.09 -4.64 -14.55
N ASP A 123 -5.09 -4.99 -15.37
CA ASP A 123 -5.00 -5.20 -16.82
C ASP A 123 -5.33 -3.92 -17.63
N ASP A 124 -5.08 -2.73 -17.08
CA ASP A 124 -5.33 -1.47 -17.80
C ASP A 124 -4.60 -1.45 -19.15
N ALA A 125 -5.35 -1.32 -20.23
CA ALA A 125 -4.83 -1.30 -21.59
C ALA A 125 -4.16 0.04 -21.97
N ALA A 126 -4.35 1.10 -21.18
CA ALA A 126 -3.83 2.44 -21.46
C ALA A 126 -3.37 3.18 -20.18
N PRO A 127 -2.38 2.65 -19.46
CA PRO A 127 -1.93 3.23 -18.20
C PRO A 127 -1.21 4.57 -18.43
N VAL A 128 -1.25 5.43 -17.41
CA VAL A 128 -0.46 6.67 -17.41
C VAL A 128 0.96 6.33 -16.99
N VAL A 129 1.92 6.54 -17.88
CA VAL A 129 3.33 6.22 -17.62
C VAL A 129 4.10 7.47 -17.20
N VAL A 130 4.64 7.45 -15.99
CA VAL A 130 5.60 8.43 -15.47
C VAL A 130 7.01 7.89 -15.71
N ARG A 131 7.91 8.73 -16.22
CA ARG A 131 9.30 8.38 -16.50
C ARG A 131 10.23 9.18 -15.58
N ALA A 132 11.29 8.53 -15.10
CA ALA A 132 12.29 9.22 -14.30
C ALA A 132 12.90 10.35 -15.15
N ARG A 133 13.01 11.54 -14.58
CA ARG A 133 13.77 12.62 -15.23
C ARG A 133 15.24 12.20 -15.19
N ARG A 134 15.83 12.04 -16.38
CA ARG A 134 17.27 11.81 -16.55
C ARG A 134 18.08 13.01 -16.09
#